data_AF-A0A5Q8BF49-F1
#
_entry.id   AF-A0A5Q8BF49-F1
#
_cell.length_a   1.000
_cell.length_b   1.000
_cell.length_c   1.000
_cell.angle_alpha   90.00
_cell.angle_beta   90.00
_cell.angle_gamma   90.00
#
_symmetry.space_group_name_H-M   'P 1'
#
loop_
_entity.id
_entity.type
_entity.pdbx_description
1 polymer ?
#
loop_
_entity_poly.entity_id
_entity_poly.type
_entity_poly.pdbx_seq_one_letter_code
_entity_poly.pdbx_strand_id
1 'polypeptide(L)'
;MPYYKALHPKTVNDVFQSPSCSIAVMNKNFGEMKLRAFMVNIIIDLVMFFNVGKTMKDTQAAQTADLIIEEFYFFKPDDFKLCFNRAKKGLYGKVYDRIDGAVILEWLGRYEKERGSIAMDDSINNSKSWDIPEGDRTSKTLEQAYHEFRKYDFERKYKV
;
A
#
# COMPACT_ATOMS: atom_id res chain seq x y z
N MET A 1 16.04 -10.01 -5.92
CA MET A 1 15.69 -9.37 -4.62
C MET A 1 14.89 -10.33 -3.74
N PRO A 2 15.50 -10.95 -2.70
CA PRO A 2 14.83 -11.91 -1.81
C PRO A 2 13.61 -11.34 -1.08
N TYR A 3 13.73 -10.12 -0.54
CA TYR A 3 12.66 -9.44 0.20
C TYR A 3 11.37 -9.29 -0.62
N TYR A 4 11.44 -8.65 -1.79
CA TYR A 4 10.26 -8.42 -2.64
C TYR A 4 9.63 -9.71 -3.17
N LYS A 5 10.43 -10.78 -3.33
CA LYS A 5 9.93 -12.09 -3.75
C LYS A 5 9.12 -12.77 -2.64
N ALA A 6 9.46 -12.53 -1.37
CA ALA A 6 8.75 -13.10 -0.21
C ALA A 6 7.40 -12.43 0.06
N LEU A 7 7.17 -11.21 -0.41
CA LEU A 7 5.88 -10.51 -0.25
C LEU A 7 4.75 -11.24 -0.98
N HIS A 8 3.66 -11.50 -0.28
CA HIS A 8 2.48 -12.20 -0.80
C HIS A 8 1.13 -11.57 -0.39
N PRO A 9 0.94 -10.24 -0.57
CA PRO A 9 -0.35 -9.61 -0.32
C PRO A 9 -1.40 -10.17 -1.28
N LYS A 10 -2.59 -10.49 -0.77
CA LYS A 10 -3.74 -10.97 -1.56
C LYS A 10 -4.80 -9.87 -1.71
N THR A 11 -4.94 -9.03 -0.70
CA THR A 11 -5.92 -7.94 -0.62
C THR A 11 -5.25 -6.62 -0.27
N VAL A 12 -5.97 -5.51 -0.50
CA VAL A 12 -5.51 -4.18 -0.07
C VAL A 12 -5.39 -4.11 1.46
N ASN A 13 -6.26 -4.80 2.22
CA ASN A 13 -6.16 -4.84 3.68
C ASN A 13 -4.86 -5.53 4.13
N ASP A 14 -4.41 -6.58 3.45
CA ASP A 14 -3.09 -7.19 3.74
C ASP A 14 -1.97 -6.16 3.60
N VAL A 15 -2.08 -5.25 2.63
CA VAL A 15 -1.09 -4.18 2.41
C VAL A 15 -1.15 -3.13 3.52
N PHE A 16 -2.35 -2.79 4.00
CA PHE A 16 -2.51 -1.87 5.13
C PHE A 16 -1.95 -2.45 6.43
N GLN A 17 -2.15 -3.74 6.67
CA GLN A 17 -1.62 -4.44 7.84
C GLN A 17 -0.13 -4.81 7.73
N SER A 18 0.47 -4.64 6.55
CA SER A 18 1.88 -4.96 6.33
C SER A 18 2.80 -3.99 7.11
N PRO A 19 3.82 -4.50 7.82
CA PRO A 19 4.78 -3.67 8.57
C PRO A 19 5.72 -2.88 7.65
N SER A 20 5.69 -3.12 6.34
CA SER A 20 6.48 -2.38 5.36
C SER A 20 6.23 -0.88 5.42
N CYS A 21 7.29 -0.07 5.31
CA CYS A 21 7.16 1.37 5.15
C CYS A 21 6.91 1.76 3.67
N SER A 22 6.50 3.01 3.45
CA SER A 22 6.34 3.56 2.10
C SER A 22 7.69 3.79 1.43
N ILE A 23 7.71 3.86 0.10
CA ILE A 23 8.92 4.13 -0.66
C ILE A 23 9.53 5.50 -0.36
N ALA A 24 8.73 6.50 0.04
CA ALA A 24 9.26 7.77 0.54
C ALA A 24 10.12 7.59 1.80
N VAL A 25 9.69 6.75 2.75
CA VAL A 25 10.48 6.42 3.94
C VAL A 25 11.70 5.59 3.56
N MET A 26 11.56 4.66 2.61
CA MET A 26 12.71 3.93 2.06
C MET A 26 13.72 4.86 1.40
N ASN A 27 13.28 5.87 0.65
CA ASN A 27 14.15 6.86 0.01
C ASN A 27 14.98 7.60 1.06
N LYS A 28 14.33 8.07 2.12
CA LYS A 28 14.98 8.76 3.24
C LYS A 28 16.02 7.88 3.95
N ASN A 29 15.75 6.59 4.11
CA ASN A 29 16.60 5.69 4.89
C ASN A 29 17.74 5.06 4.08
N PHE A 30 17.49 4.73 2.82
CA PHE A 30 18.43 3.95 1.98
C PHE A 30 19.05 4.77 0.85
N GLY A 31 18.50 5.94 0.53
CA GLY A 31 18.94 6.83 -0.53
C GLY A 31 18.31 6.52 -1.89
N GLU A 32 18.25 7.55 -2.72
CA GLU A 32 17.56 7.56 -4.02
C GLU A 32 18.09 6.49 -4.97
N MET A 33 19.42 6.36 -5.09
CA MET A 33 20.04 5.37 -5.99
C MET A 33 19.61 3.93 -5.67
N LYS A 34 19.50 3.58 -4.38
CA LYS A 34 19.08 2.24 -3.96
C LYS A 34 17.59 2.01 -4.20
N LEU A 35 16.76 3.02 -3.92
CA LEU A 35 15.33 2.95 -4.21
C LEU A 35 15.08 2.81 -5.72
N ARG A 36 15.77 3.62 -6.53
CA ARG A 36 15.68 3.57 -7.98
C ARG A 36 16.07 2.20 -8.52
N ALA A 37 17.20 1.65 -8.07
CA ALA A 37 17.62 0.30 -8.46
C ALA A 37 16.60 -0.77 -8.03
N PHE A 38 15.99 -0.63 -6.86
CA PHE A 38 14.92 -1.51 -6.40
C PHE A 38 13.70 -1.44 -7.33
N MET A 39 13.23 -0.23 -7.67
CA MET A 39 12.07 -0.02 -8.54
C MET A 39 12.31 -0.53 -9.97
N VAL A 40 13.48 -0.25 -10.54
CA VAL A 40 13.85 -0.75 -11.89
C VAL A 40 13.84 -2.27 -11.94
N ASN A 41 14.41 -2.94 -10.94
CA ASN A 41 14.42 -4.40 -10.89
C ASN A 41 13.00 -4.98 -10.87
N ILE A 42 12.06 -4.34 -10.16
CA ILE A 42 10.66 -4.81 -10.12
C ILE A 42 9.98 -4.63 -11.48
N ILE A 43 10.22 -3.49 -12.15
CA ILE A 43 9.66 -3.21 -13.48
C ILE A 43 10.20 -4.20 -14.52
N ILE A 44 11.51 -4.49 -14.49
CA ILE A 44 12.12 -5.48 -15.38
C ILE A 44 11.49 -6.88 -15.15
N ASP A 45 11.35 -7.30 -13.89
CA ASP A 45 10.70 -8.58 -13.53
C ASP A 45 9.24 -8.66 -14.02
N LEU A 46 8.53 -7.52 -14.05
CA LEU A 46 7.17 -7.41 -14.58
C LEU A 46 7.14 -7.51 -16.10
N VAL A 47 7.99 -6.76 -16.79
CA VAL A 47 8.06 -6.75 -18.26
C VAL A 47 8.48 -8.12 -18.79
N MET A 48 9.49 -8.75 -18.17
CA MET A 48 9.95 -10.09 -18.55
C MET A 48 8.85 -11.16 -18.42
N PHE A 49 7.95 -11.03 -17.44
CA PHE A 49 6.83 -11.97 -17.27
C PHE A 49 5.86 -11.94 -18.46
N PHE A 50 5.54 -10.76 -18.97
CA PHE A 50 4.58 -10.64 -20.08
C PHE A 50 5.19 -11.02 -21.44
N ASN A 51 6.52 -11.00 -21.57
CA ASN A 51 7.25 -11.40 -22.77
C ASN A 51 6.65 -10.82 -24.07
N VAL A 52 6.34 -9.52 -24.05
CA VAL A 52 5.71 -8.83 -25.18
C VAL A 52 6.71 -8.55 -26.31
N GLY A 53 6.20 -8.53 -27.55
CA GLY A 53 7.03 -8.33 -28.75
C GLY A 53 7.84 -7.02 -28.72
N LYS A 54 7.31 -5.95 -28.13
CA LYS A 54 8.04 -4.70 -27.83
C LYS A 54 8.41 -4.65 -26.36
N THR A 55 9.52 -5.29 -26.03
CA THR A 55 10.07 -5.29 -24.66
C THR A 55 10.69 -3.93 -24.34
N MET A 56 10.35 -3.40 -23.15
CA MET A 56 10.91 -2.17 -22.60
C MET A 56 12.44 -2.29 -22.43
N LYS A 57 13.21 -1.30 -22.87
CA LYS A 57 14.66 -1.22 -22.64
C LYS A 57 14.98 -0.78 -21.21
N ASP A 58 16.17 -1.11 -20.71
CA ASP A 58 16.63 -0.73 -19.36
C ASP A 58 16.52 0.76 -19.09
N THR A 59 16.81 1.62 -20.08
CA THR A 59 16.67 3.08 -19.94
C THR A 59 15.22 3.51 -19.76
N GLN A 60 14.28 2.88 -20.45
CA GLN A 60 12.85 3.14 -20.31
C GLN A 60 12.32 2.63 -18.96
N ALA A 61 12.82 1.49 -18.48
CA ALA A 61 12.49 0.98 -17.14
C ALA A 61 13.00 1.95 -16.06
N ALA A 62 14.18 2.53 -16.25
CA ALA A 62 14.76 3.52 -15.37
C ALA A 62 13.95 4.82 -15.33
N GLN A 63 13.55 5.36 -16.49
CA GLN A 63 12.67 6.53 -16.57
C GLN A 63 11.28 6.26 -15.96
N THR A 64 10.73 5.06 -16.19
CA THR A 64 9.45 4.67 -15.61
C THR A 64 9.54 4.56 -14.09
N ALA A 65 10.65 4.03 -13.56
CA ALA A 65 10.88 3.98 -12.12
C ALA A 65 10.92 5.39 -11.50
N ASP A 66 11.56 6.35 -12.16
CA ASP A 66 11.64 7.73 -11.69
C ASP A 66 10.23 8.36 -11.59
N LEU A 67 9.40 8.20 -12.63
CA LEU A 67 8.00 8.67 -12.62
C LEU A 67 7.17 8.00 -11.52
N ILE A 68 7.35 6.70 -11.30
CA ILE A 68 6.62 5.97 -10.25
C ILE A 68 7.02 6.46 -8.86
N ILE A 69 8.30 6.74 -8.63
CA ILE A 69 8.79 7.25 -7.35
C ILE A 69 8.20 8.64 -7.07
N GLU A 70 8.07 9.48 -8.10
CA GLU A 70 7.50 10.82 -8.00
C GLU A 70 5.99 10.78 -7.71
N GLU A 71 5.21 10.02 -8.50
CA GLU A 71 3.74 10.00 -8.39
C GLU A 71 3.24 9.15 -7.22
N PHE A 72 3.88 8.02 -6.95
CA PHE A 72 3.40 7.02 -5.98
C PHE A 72 4.30 6.89 -4.74
N TYR A 73 4.93 8.00 -4.32
CA TYR A 73 5.88 8.03 -3.19
C TYR A 73 5.32 7.43 -1.87
N PHE A 74 4.00 7.45 -1.70
CA PHE A 74 3.29 6.95 -0.51
C PHE A 74 3.02 5.44 -0.53
N PHE A 75 3.21 4.75 -1.66
CA PHE A 75 3.04 3.29 -1.75
C PHE A 75 4.12 2.52 -1.01
N LYS A 76 3.76 1.34 -0.51
CA LYS A 76 4.66 0.34 0.07
C LYS A 76 5.14 -0.63 -1.03
N PRO A 77 6.26 -1.36 -0.83
CA PRO A 77 6.63 -2.49 -1.69
C PRO A 77 5.48 -3.49 -1.97
N ASP A 78 4.64 -3.72 -0.96
CA ASP A 78 3.46 -4.59 -1.01
C ASP A 78 2.40 -4.08 -1.99
N ASP A 79 2.23 -2.75 -2.11
CA ASP A 79 1.30 -2.14 -3.07
C ASP A 79 1.70 -2.49 -4.51
N PHE A 80 2.98 -2.33 -4.85
CA PHE A 80 3.52 -2.72 -6.16
C PHE A 80 3.37 -4.22 -6.40
N LYS A 81 3.64 -5.05 -5.37
CA LYS A 81 3.50 -6.51 -5.49
C LYS A 81 2.07 -6.93 -5.79
N LEU A 82 1.10 -6.38 -5.05
CA LEU A 82 -0.31 -6.69 -5.25
C LEU A 82 -0.78 -6.20 -6.61
N CYS A 83 -0.50 -4.93 -6.95
CA CYS A 83 -0.86 -4.34 -8.23
C CYS A 83 -0.30 -5.16 -9.40
N PHE A 84 1.00 -5.44 -9.41
CA PHE A 84 1.63 -6.18 -10.51
C PHE A 84 1.15 -7.63 -10.57
N ASN A 85 0.89 -8.29 -9.45
CA ASN A 85 0.28 -9.63 -9.47
C ASN A 85 -1.14 -9.61 -10.05
N ARG A 86 -1.93 -8.56 -9.80
CA ARG A 86 -3.26 -8.37 -10.39
C ARG A 86 -3.17 -8.08 -11.89
N ALA A 87 -2.20 -7.26 -12.31
CA ALA A 87 -1.91 -7.03 -13.71
C ALA A 87 -1.57 -8.34 -14.45
N LYS A 88 -0.68 -9.16 -13.86
CA LYS A 88 -0.31 -10.48 -14.39
C LYS A 88 -1.49 -11.46 -14.52
N LYS A 89 -2.51 -11.30 -13.68
CA LYS A 89 -3.78 -12.04 -13.75
C LYS A 89 -4.79 -11.44 -14.73
N GLY A 90 -4.48 -10.32 -15.39
CA GLY A 90 -5.34 -9.66 -16.38
C GLY A 90 -6.42 -8.75 -15.80
N LEU A 91 -6.38 -8.40 -14.51
CA LEU A 91 -7.43 -7.59 -13.87
C LEU A 91 -7.52 -6.16 -14.42
N TYR A 92 -6.43 -5.63 -14.95
CA TYR A 92 -6.41 -4.28 -15.54
C TYR A 92 -6.62 -4.28 -17.06
N GLY A 93 -7.11 -5.38 -17.62
CA GLY A 93 -7.39 -5.52 -19.04
C GLY A 93 -6.36 -6.38 -19.77
N LYS A 94 -6.58 -6.54 -21.08
CA LYS A 94 -5.72 -7.33 -21.95
C LYS A 94 -4.43 -6.57 -22.27
N VAL A 95 -3.31 -7.26 -22.11
CA VAL A 95 -2.01 -6.81 -22.62
C VAL A 95 -1.90 -7.25 -24.07
N TYR A 96 -1.58 -6.31 -24.96
CA TYR A 96 -1.40 -6.56 -26.39
C TYR A 96 0.09 -6.63 -26.73
N ASP A 97 0.60 -5.76 -27.62
CA ASP A 97 1.98 -5.87 -28.14
C ASP A 97 3.07 -5.19 -27.27
N ARG A 98 2.66 -4.43 -26.24
CA ARG A 98 3.55 -3.56 -25.45
C ARG A 98 3.19 -3.50 -23.98
N ILE A 99 4.23 -3.38 -23.16
CA ILE A 99 4.19 -2.95 -21.77
C ILE A 99 5.21 -1.80 -21.66
N ASP A 100 4.74 -0.58 -21.79
CA ASP A 100 5.53 0.64 -21.63
C ASP A 100 5.20 1.32 -20.30
N GLY A 101 5.88 2.44 -20.01
CA GLY A 101 5.69 3.16 -18.76
C GLY A 101 4.26 3.66 -18.57
N ALA A 102 3.58 4.07 -19.65
CA ALA A 102 2.21 4.57 -19.57
C ALA A 102 1.23 3.47 -19.12
N VAL A 103 1.41 2.24 -19.62
CA VAL A 103 0.60 1.08 -19.19
C VAL A 103 0.80 0.79 -17.70
N ILE A 104 2.05 0.83 -17.21
CA ILE A 104 2.35 0.57 -15.80
C ILE A 104 1.76 1.66 -14.89
N LEU A 105 1.88 2.94 -15.28
CA LEU A 105 1.31 4.07 -14.55
C LEU A 105 -0.23 3.99 -14.52
N GLU A 106 -0.86 3.59 -15.62
CA GLU A 106 -2.31 3.38 -15.66
C GLU A 106 -2.77 2.31 -14.65
N TRP A 107 -2.05 1.19 -14.57
CA TRP A 107 -2.35 0.13 -13.61
C TRP A 107 -2.20 0.61 -12.17
N LEU A 108 -1.15 1.36 -11.88
CA LEU A 108 -0.92 1.94 -10.55
C LEU A 108 -1.99 2.96 -10.19
N GLY A 109 -2.41 3.83 -11.12
CA GLY A 109 -3.50 4.78 -10.89
C GLY A 109 -4.87 4.10 -10.69
N ARG A 110 -5.16 2.99 -11.39
CA ARG A 110 -6.35 2.18 -11.13
C ARG A 110 -6.30 1.54 -9.74
N TYR A 111 -5.15 0.98 -9.38
CA TYR A 111 -4.92 0.40 -8.07
C TYR A 111 -5.05 1.43 -6.94
N GLU A 112 -4.51 2.63 -7.13
CA GLU A 112 -4.61 3.75 -6.18
C GLU A 112 -6.07 4.09 -5.88
N LYS A 113 -6.91 4.19 -6.92
CA LYS A 113 -8.35 4.45 -6.76
C LYS A 113 -9.06 3.36 -5.96
N GLU A 114 -8.78 2.09 -6.26
CA GLU A 114 -9.33 0.96 -5.51
C GLU A 114 -8.88 1.00 -4.03
N ARG A 115 -7.58 1.23 -3.82
CA ARG A 115 -6.98 1.36 -2.48
C ARG A 115 -7.61 2.49 -1.68
N GLY A 116 -7.83 3.64 -2.33
CA GLY A 116 -8.49 4.80 -1.73
C GLY A 116 -9.93 4.51 -1.32
N SER A 117 -10.69 3.81 -2.18
CA SER A 117 -12.06 3.40 -1.86
C SER A 117 -12.11 2.48 -0.64
N ILE A 118 -11.22 1.48 -0.57
CA ILE A 118 -11.18 0.54 0.56
C ILE A 118 -10.76 1.25 1.85
N ALA A 119 -9.77 2.14 1.79
CA ALA A 119 -9.39 2.95 2.95
C ALA A 119 -10.53 3.83 3.46
N MET A 120 -11.34 4.39 2.55
CA MET A 120 -12.51 5.18 2.89
C MET A 120 -13.58 4.30 3.56
N ASP A 121 -13.87 3.14 3.00
CA ASP A 121 -14.85 2.19 3.55
C ASP A 121 -14.42 1.69 4.95
N ASP A 122 -13.14 1.35 5.13
CA ASP A 122 -12.59 0.96 6.43
C ASP A 122 -12.72 2.10 7.46
N SER A 123 -12.45 3.34 7.06
CA SER A 123 -12.61 4.52 7.91
C SER A 123 -14.07 4.73 8.33
N ILE A 124 -15.01 4.64 7.38
CA ILE A 124 -16.45 4.77 7.64
C ILE A 124 -16.96 3.63 8.53
N ASN A 125 -16.49 2.39 8.31
CA ASN A 125 -16.91 1.26 9.12
C ASN A 125 -16.33 1.34 10.53
N ASN A 126 -15.09 1.81 10.68
CA ASN A 126 -14.51 2.08 11.99
C ASN A 126 -15.16 3.29 12.67
N SER A 127 -15.70 4.27 11.93
CA SER A 127 -16.43 5.38 12.54
C SER A 127 -17.73 4.90 13.19
N LYS A 128 -18.43 3.95 12.56
CA LYS A 128 -19.68 3.37 13.09
C LYS A 128 -19.52 2.66 14.43
N SER A 129 -18.34 2.11 14.75
CA SER A 129 -18.12 1.54 16.10
C SER A 129 -18.11 2.61 17.21
N TRP A 130 -17.97 3.88 16.84
CA TRP A 130 -18.09 5.02 17.75
C TRP A 130 -19.48 5.65 17.74
N ASP A 131 -20.43 5.12 16.94
CA ASP A 131 -21.81 5.56 16.98
C ASP A 131 -22.42 5.16 18.33
N ILE A 132 -22.76 6.16 19.11
CA ILE A 132 -23.45 6.01 20.40
C ILE A 132 -24.92 5.73 20.11
N PRO A 133 -25.58 4.80 20.83
CA PRO A 133 -27.02 4.59 20.68
C PRO A 133 -27.79 5.91 20.82
N GLU A 134 -28.81 6.09 19.97
CA GLU A 134 -29.63 7.30 19.92
C GLU A 134 -30.22 7.60 21.32
N GLY A 135 -29.73 8.67 21.98
CA GLY A 135 -30.11 9.05 23.34
C GLY A 135 -28.98 9.07 24.37
N ASP A 136 -27.82 8.47 24.08
CA ASP A 136 -26.66 8.54 24.98
C ASP A 136 -25.78 9.76 24.68
N ARG A 137 -25.69 10.68 25.65
CA ARG A 137 -24.80 11.84 25.57
C ARG A 137 -23.35 11.35 25.67
N THR A 138 -22.49 11.81 24.76
CA THR A 138 -21.02 11.62 24.76
C THR A 138 -20.37 11.81 26.13
N SER A 139 -20.95 12.66 26.99
CA SER A 139 -20.45 12.91 28.34
C SER A 139 -20.43 11.66 29.23
N LYS A 140 -21.43 10.76 29.13
CA LYS A 140 -21.53 9.58 29.99
C LYS A 140 -20.52 8.49 29.59
N THR A 141 -20.34 8.29 28.28
CA THR A 141 -19.35 7.35 27.74
C THR A 141 -17.91 7.83 27.98
N LEU A 142 -17.65 9.15 27.85
CA LEU A 142 -16.36 9.73 28.23
C LEU A 142 -16.07 9.53 29.72
N GLU A 143 -17.06 9.74 30.60
CA GLU A 143 -16.91 9.52 32.04
C GLU A 143 -16.59 8.05 32.38
N GLN A 144 -17.23 7.09 31.73
CA GLN A 144 -16.92 5.65 31.86
C GLN A 144 -15.50 5.33 31.41
N ALA A 145 -15.07 5.82 30.23
CA ALA A 145 -13.72 5.61 29.71
C ALA A 145 -12.64 6.24 30.62
N TYR A 146 -12.89 7.43 31.16
CA TYR A 146 -12.01 8.06 32.17
C TYR A 146 -11.93 7.22 33.45
N HIS A 147 -13.05 6.66 33.92
CA HIS A 147 -13.08 5.81 35.10
C HIS A 147 -12.32 4.49 34.90
N GLU A 148 -12.47 3.85 33.75
CA GLU A 148 -11.76 2.61 33.40
C GLU A 148 -10.25 2.82 33.29
N PHE A 149 -9.82 3.88 32.62
CA PHE A 149 -8.40 4.25 32.55
C PHE A 149 -7.82 4.47 33.95
N ARG A 150 -8.56 5.16 34.83
CA ARG A 150 -8.13 5.43 36.20
C ARG A 150 -8.07 4.16 37.05
N LYS A 151 -8.97 3.21 36.83
CA LYS A 151 -8.96 1.89 37.49
C LYS A 151 -7.77 1.05 37.03
N TYR A 152 -7.51 1.02 35.73
CA TYR A 152 -6.35 0.32 35.16
C TYR A 152 -5.03 0.91 35.65
N ASP A 153 -4.90 2.25 35.70
CA ASP A 153 -3.72 2.92 36.24
C ASP A 153 -3.57 2.66 37.76
N PHE A 154 -4.69 2.59 38.49
CA PHE A 154 -4.70 2.23 39.91
C PHE A 154 -4.22 0.80 40.16
N GLU A 155 -4.75 -0.20 39.44
CA GLU A 155 -4.32 -1.62 39.53
C GLU A 155 -2.84 -1.80 39.13
N ARG A 156 -2.34 -0.99 38.20
CA ARG A 156 -0.92 -1.01 37.82
C ARG A 156 -0.03 -0.40 38.92
N LYS A 157 -0.48 0.70 39.53
CA LYS A 157 0.29 1.46 40.53
C LYS A 157 0.27 0.77 41.90
N TYR A 158 -0.84 0.14 42.24
CA TYR A 158 -1.00 -0.66 43.44
C TYR A 158 -1.24 -2.08 42.98
N LYS A 159 -0.20 -2.92 43.01
CA LYS A 159 -0.27 -4.33 42.60
C LYS A 159 -1.27 -5.10 43.49
N VAL A 160 -2.55 -5.06 43.16
CA VAL A 160 -3.60 -5.93 43.73
C VAL A 160 -3.95 -7.00 42.71
#